data_AF-A0A2R5FF66-F1
#
_entry.id   AF-A0A2R5FF66-F1
#
_cell.length_a   1.000
_cell.length_b   1.000
_cell.length_c   1.000
_cell.angle_alpha   90.00
_cell.angle_beta   90.00
_cell.angle_gamma   90.00
#
_symmetry.space_group_name_H-M   'P 1'
#
loop_
_entity.id
_entity.type
_entity.pdbx_description
1 polymer ?
#
loop_
_entity_poly.entity_id
_entity_poly.type
_entity_poly.pdbx_seq_one_letter_code
_entity_poly.pdbx_strand_id
1 'polypeptide(L)'
;MYLSHLLKSILSGLNQNKLKILLSNVTVEEYSRHKDTIVSKYTSSLKSHLNNAKKIQDYLDGSERSTFLLLLDKANENIKSDGKEGVNALSIIESTFDHKNTIKLSSSTEILANAAQIALEKKAPCHKGKNSVADTVIYLQFENWVKETESIENKDYFHFVTDNHTDFSSKDNRDPHENLIIFAKNNVYYHIDPYKALEKIELEDIPPDEFDLFESRFCKRSN
;
A
#
# COMPACT_ATOMS: atom_id res chain seq x y z
N MET A 1 -10.50 0.13 9.51
CA MET A 1 -9.69 0.91 10.49
C MET A 1 -8.28 1.18 9.96
N TYR A 2 -7.46 0.15 9.69
CA TYR A 2 -6.09 0.28 9.16
C TYR A 2 -5.94 1.18 7.92
N LEU A 3 -6.63 0.88 6.82
CA LEU A 3 -6.48 1.64 5.56
C LEU A 3 -6.78 3.15 5.71
N SER A 4 -7.84 3.50 6.46
CA SER A 4 -8.19 4.92 6.69
C SER A 4 -7.09 5.64 7.46
N HIS A 5 -6.46 4.96 8.41
CA HIS A 5 -5.38 5.51 9.20
C HIS A 5 -4.13 5.75 8.34
N LEU A 6 -3.71 4.74 7.57
CA LEU A 6 -2.58 4.84 6.63
C LEU A 6 -2.73 6.04 5.70
N LEU A 7 -3.89 6.17 5.04
CA LEU A 7 -4.17 7.25 4.11
C LEU A 7 -4.14 8.63 4.79
N LYS A 8 -4.63 8.72 6.03
CA LYS A 8 -4.54 9.96 6.83
C LYS A 8 -3.10 10.29 7.20
N SER A 9 -2.28 9.33 7.60
CA SER A 9 -0.86 9.55 7.92
C SER A 9 -0.08 10.03 6.70
N ILE A 10 -0.35 9.47 5.51
CA ILE A 10 0.23 9.93 4.24
C ILE A 10 -0.16 11.38 3.97
N LEU A 11 -1.46 11.71 4.05
CA LEU A 11 -1.93 13.08 3.80
C LEU A 11 -1.40 14.07 4.84
N SER A 12 -1.29 13.66 6.11
CA SER A 12 -0.66 14.45 7.19
C SER A 12 0.80 14.75 6.87
N GLY A 13 1.59 13.74 6.49
CA GLY A 13 2.99 13.91 6.11
C GLY A 13 3.18 14.78 4.86
N LEU A 14 2.27 14.69 3.89
CA LEU A 14 2.24 15.59 2.73
C LEU A 14 2.00 17.05 3.16
N ASN A 15 1.01 17.30 4.01
CA ASN A 15 0.67 18.64 4.51
C ASN A 15 1.82 19.26 5.32
N GLN A 16 2.54 18.44 6.08
CA GLN A 16 3.69 18.85 6.89
C GLN A 16 4.99 19.00 6.07
N ASN A 17 4.96 18.79 4.74
CA ASN A 17 6.13 18.72 3.87
C ASN A 17 7.19 17.70 4.33
N LYS A 18 6.80 16.69 5.13
CA LYS A 18 7.69 15.62 5.59
C LYS A 18 7.88 14.53 4.53
N LEU A 19 6.97 14.43 3.56
CA LEU A 19 7.07 13.50 2.45
C LEU A 19 6.58 14.11 1.14
N LYS A 20 7.06 13.54 0.03
CA LYS A 20 6.54 13.76 -1.32
C LYS A 20 6.14 12.41 -1.91
N ILE A 21 5.15 12.40 -2.78
CA ILE A 21 4.73 11.16 -3.47
C ILE A 21 5.11 11.26 -4.93
N LEU A 22 5.77 10.23 -5.44
CA LEU A 22 5.94 10.02 -6.86
C LEU A 22 4.76 9.20 -7.38
N LEU A 23 3.91 9.80 -8.19
CA LEU A 23 2.69 9.18 -8.69
C LEU A 23 2.81 8.92 -10.19
N SER A 24 2.93 7.64 -10.56
CA SER A 24 2.93 7.21 -11.95
C SER A 24 1.57 7.45 -12.62
N ASN A 25 1.58 7.91 -13.86
CA ASN A 25 0.38 7.96 -14.69
C ASN A 25 -0.27 6.57 -14.86
N VAL A 26 0.52 5.48 -14.88
CA VAL A 26 0.01 4.10 -14.92
C VAL A 26 -0.87 3.83 -13.70
N THR A 27 -0.44 4.23 -12.51
CA THR A 27 -1.21 4.10 -11.26
C THR A 27 -2.50 4.91 -11.31
N VAL A 28 -2.47 6.13 -11.85
CA VAL A 28 -3.66 7.00 -11.99
C VAL A 28 -4.69 6.38 -12.94
N GLU A 29 -4.22 5.83 -14.07
CA GLU A 29 -5.06 5.19 -15.09
C GLU A 29 -5.70 3.89 -14.57
N GLU A 30 -4.94 3.07 -13.85
CA GLU A 30 -5.46 1.85 -13.19
C GLU A 30 -6.46 2.19 -12.09
N TYR A 31 -6.15 3.18 -11.23
CA TYR A 31 -7.08 3.65 -10.21
C TYR A 31 -8.40 4.13 -10.82
N SER A 32 -8.33 4.94 -11.89
CA SER A 32 -9.51 5.49 -12.55
C SER A 32 -10.40 4.39 -13.15
N ARG A 33 -9.80 3.34 -13.73
CA ARG A 33 -10.53 2.18 -14.27
C ARG A 33 -11.20 1.34 -13.18
N HIS A 34 -10.63 1.31 -11.98
CA HIS A 34 -11.10 0.47 -10.89
C HIS A 34 -11.87 1.20 -9.79
N LYS A 35 -11.99 2.53 -9.86
CA LYS A 35 -12.60 3.39 -8.82
C LYS A 35 -13.92 2.84 -8.26
N ASP A 36 -14.88 2.50 -9.13
CA ASP A 36 -16.19 1.99 -8.72
C ASP A 36 -16.11 0.57 -8.11
N THR A 37 -15.17 -0.23 -8.59
CA THR A 37 -14.95 -1.59 -8.09
C THR A 37 -14.20 -1.60 -6.76
N ILE A 38 -13.37 -0.60 -6.48
CA ILE A 38 -12.61 -0.50 -5.21
C ILE A 38 -13.56 -0.33 -4.02
N VAL A 39 -14.58 0.53 -4.15
CA VAL A 39 -15.57 0.75 -3.07
C VAL A 39 -16.37 -0.51 -2.78
N SER A 40 -16.83 -1.19 -3.82
CA SER A 40 -17.60 -2.43 -3.67
C SER A 40 -16.74 -3.57 -3.08
N LYS A 41 -15.48 -3.71 -3.49
CA LYS A 41 -14.53 -4.67 -2.89
C LYS A 41 -14.21 -4.35 -1.43
N TYR A 42 -13.93 -3.09 -1.08
CA TYR A 42 -13.68 -2.67 0.30
C TYR A 42 -14.87 -2.97 1.20
N THR A 43 -16.07 -2.61 0.77
CA THR A 43 -17.32 -2.87 1.49
C THR A 43 -17.57 -4.38 1.65
N SER A 44 -17.28 -5.17 0.62
CA SER A 44 -17.43 -6.63 0.66
C SER A 44 -16.44 -7.29 1.61
N SER A 45 -15.20 -6.81 1.66
CA SER A 45 -14.18 -7.28 2.60
C SER A 45 -14.58 -7.03 4.05
N LEU A 46 -15.04 -5.82 4.38
CA LEU A 46 -15.54 -5.49 5.73
C LEU A 46 -16.71 -6.39 6.15
N LYS A 47 -17.66 -6.64 5.25
CA LYS A 47 -18.76 -7.58 5.49
C LYS A 47 -18.24 -9.01 5.74
N SER A 48 -17.22 -9.45 5.00
CA SER A 48 -16.60 -10.76 5.20
C SER A 48 -15.93 -10.87 6.58
N HIS A 49 -15.17 -9.86 7.00
CA HIS A 49 -14.57 -9.81 8.33
C HIS A 49 -15.63 -9.84 9.44
N LEU A 50 -16.74 -9.11 9.28
CA LEU A 50 -17.84 -9.13 10.25
C LEU A 50 -18.53 -10.50 10.30
N ASN A 51 -18.75 -11.13 9.15
CA ASN A 51 -19.30 -12.49 9.09
C ASN A 51 -18.35 -13.53 9.72
N ASN A 52 -17.04 -13.36 9.59
CA ASN A 52 -16.07 -14.20 10.27
C ASN A 52 -16.07 -13.96 11.78
N ALA A 53 -16.16 -12.70 12.23
CA ALA A 53 -16.30 -12.37 13.66
C ALA A 53 -17.59 -12.95 14.25
N LYS A 54 -18.70 -12.98 13.50
CA LYS A 54 -19.95 -13.63 13.92
C LYS A 54 -19.78 -15.09 14.30
N LYS A 55 -18.83 -15.83 13.71
CA LYS A 55 -18.56 -17.24 14.07
C LYS A 55 -18.05 -17.39 15.51
N ILE A 56 -17.50 -16.33 16.11
CA ILE A 56 -17.07 -16.33 17.52
C ILE A 56 -18.27 -16.49 18.46
N GLN A 57 -19.49 -16.13 18.03
CA GLN A 57 -20.71 -16.30 18.83
C GLN A 57 -20.97 -17.75 19.27
N ASP A 58 -20.45 -18.72 18.51
CA ASP A 58 -20.67 -20.15 18.74
C ASP A 58 -19.87 -20.64 19.96
N TYR A 59 -18.94 -19.82 20.45
CA TYR A 59 -18.09 -20.07 21.61
C TYR A 59 -18.44 -19.18 22.82
N LEU A 60 -19.53 -18.41 22.75
CA LEU A 60 -19.97 -17.48 23.80
C LEU A 60 -21.35 -17.89 24.34
N ASP A 61 -21.53 -17.75 25.66
CA ASP A 61 -22.77 -18.12 26.35
C ASP A 61 -23.46 -16.94 27.03
N GLY A 62 -24.77 -17.06 27.19
CA GLY A 62 -25.59 -16.15 28.01
C GLY A 62 -25.40 -14.67 27.70
N SER A 63 -25.06 -13.88 28.72
CA SER A 63 -24.91 -12.43 28.61
C SER A 63 -23.73 -12.00 27.72
N GLU A 64 -22.65 -12.77 27.66
CA GLU A 64 -21.47 -12.45 26.84
C GLU A 64 -21.82 -12.53 25.36
N ARG A 65 -22.62 -13.54 24.96
CA ARG A 65 -23.14 -13.66 23.60
C ARG A 65 -24.04 -12.49 23.23
N SER A 66 -24.94 -12.08 24.12
CA SER A 66 -25.85 -10.95 23.87
C SER A 66 -25.09 -9.63 23.71
N THR A 67 -24.08 -9.37 24.55
CA THR A 67 -23.22 -8.17 24.43
C THR A 67 -22.40 -8.21 23.14
N PHE A 68 -21.83 -9.35 22.78
CA PHE A 68 -21.05 -9.53 21.55
C PHE A 68 -21.90 -9.30 20.29
N LEU A 69 -23.13 -9.83 20.25
CA LEU A 69 -24.06 -9.63 19.15
C LEU A 69 -24.49 -8.15 19.02
N LEU A 70 -24.73 -7.46 20.13
CA LEU A 70 -25.03 -6.02 20.12
C LEU A 70 -23.87 -5.19 19.57
N LEU A 71 -22.62 -5.54 19.89
CA LEU A 71 -21.43 -4.88 19.35
C LEU A 71 -21.28 -5.15 17.84
N LEU A 72 -21.54 -6.39 17.40
CA LEU A 72 -21.51 -6.75 15.99
C LEU A 72 -22.62 -6.09 15.17
N ASP A 73 -23.83 -5.97 15.72
CA ASP A 73 -24.93 -5.30 15.03
C ASP A 73 -24.67 -3.79 14.92
N LYS A 74 -24.12 -3.15 15.96
CA LYS A 74 -23.63 -1.77 15.85
C LYS A 74 -22.52 -1.62 14.80
N ALA A 75 -21.57 -2.55 14.75
CA ALA A 75 -20.53 -2.55 13.72
C ALA A 75 -21.11 -2.75 12.31
N ASN A 76 -22.16 -3.57 12.16
CA ASN A 76 -22.84 -3.81 10.89
C ASN A 76 -23.68 -2.60 10.45
N GLU A 77 -24.36 -1.94 11.39
CA GLU A 77 -25.06 -0.68 11.15
C GLU A 77 -24.08 0.43 10.77
N ASN A 78 -22.93 0.50 11.44
CA ASN A 78 -21.84 1.39 11.04
C ASN A 78 -21.37 1.06 9.62
N ILE A 79 -21.07 -0.20 9.26
CA ILE A 79 -20.69 -0.56 7.87
C ILE A 79 -21.77 -0.16 6.84
N LYS A 80 -23.06 -0.31 7.17
CA LYS A 80 -24.17 0.12 6.29
C LYS A 80 -24.27 1.64 6.16
N SER A 81 -23.98 2.37 7.25
CA SER A 81 -23.87 3.83 7.30
C SER A 81 -22.56 4.34 6.64
N ASP A 82 -21.50 3.54 6.69
CA ASP A 82 -20.09 3.82 6.34
C ASP A 82 -19.72 3.38 4.93
N GLY A 83 -20.71 3.21 4.04
CA GLY A 83 -20.44 3.50 2.61
C GLY A 83 -19.73 4.85 2.43
N LYS A 84 -19.93 5.78 3.39
CA LYS A 84 -19.18 7.03 3.56
C LYS A 84 -17.69 6.84 3.88
N GLU A 85 -17.24 5.83 4.64
CA GLU A 85 -15.79 5.63 4.88
C GLU A 85 -15.06 5.14 3.64
N GLY A 86 -15.68 4.28 2.83
CA GLY A 86 -15.12 3.90 1.52
C GLY A 86 -15.02 5.11 0.58
N VAL A 87 -16.06 5.94 0.55
CA VAL A 87 -16.05 7.24 -0.15
C VAL A 87 -15.01 8.21 0.42
N ASN A 88 -14.81 8.22 1.74
CA ASN A 88 -13.79 9.04 2.41
C ASN A 88 -12.38 8.55 2.06
N ALA A 89 -12.13 7.24 2.02
CA ALA A 89 -10.86 6.69 1.58
C ALA A 89 -10.55 7.07 0.12
N LEU A 90 -11.52 6.99 -0.79
CA LEU A 90 -11.35 7.49 -2.16
C LEU A 90 -11.08 9.00 -2.18
N SER A 91 -11.81 9.79 -1.39
CA SER A 91 -11.61 11.23 -1.30
C SER A 91 -10.22 11.60 -0.77
N ILE A 92 -9.67 10.83 0.19
CA ILE A 92 -8.31 11.02 0.70
C ILE A 92 -7.28 10.63 -0.37
N ILE A 93 -7.49 9.53 -1.10
CA ILE A 93 -6.62 9.14 -2.22
C ILE A 93 -6.60 10.23 -3.29
N GLU A 94 -7.76 10.75 -3.68
CA GLU A 94 -7.87 11.82 -4.67
C GLU A 94 -7.22 13.12 -4.17
N SER A 95 -7.45 13.47 -2.91
CA SER A 95 -6.77 14.60 -2.27
C SER A 95 -5.26 14.42 -2.24
N THR A 96 -4.78 13.17 -2.06
CA THR A 96 -3.36 12.81 -2.12
C THR A 96 -2.83 12.98 -3.55
N PHE A 97 -3.57 12.53 -4.57
CA PHE A 97 -3.17 12.62 -5.97
C PHE A 97 -3.05 14.07 -6.48
N ASP A 98 -3.90 14.96 -5.97
CA ASP A 98 -3.93 16.38 -6.34
C ASP A 98 -3.15 17.28 -5.38
N HIS A 99 -2.53 16.71 -4.35
CA HIS A 99 -1.73 17.47 -3.40
C HIS A 99 -0.48 18.07 -4.07
N LYS A 100 -0.11 19.30 -3.68
CA LYS A 100 1.06 20.03 -4.24
C LYS A 100 2.41 19.30 -4.12
N ASN A 101 2.54 18.43 -3.12
CA ASN A 101 3.74 17.61 -2.87
C ASN A 101 3.67 16.23 -3.56
N THR A 102 2.67 16.01 -4.42
CA THR A 102 2.57 14.85 -5.28
C THR A 102 3.10 15.19 -6.66
N ILE A 103 4.18 14.53 -7.05
CA ILE A 103 4.87 14.69 -8.31
C ILE A 103 4.33 13.63 -9.27
N LYS A 104 3.61 14.08 -10.30
CA LYS A 104 3.05 13.18 -11.32
C LYS A 104 4.14 12.83 -12.33
N LEU A 105 4.44 11.55 -12.47
CA LEU A 105 5.41 11.02 -13.44
C LEU A 105 4.67 10.55 -14.69
N SER A 106 5.17 10.94 -15.86
CA SER A 106 4.65 10.50 -17.15
C SER A 106 5.57 9.47 -17.80
N SER A 107 5.00 8.50 -18.49
CA SER A 107 5.78 7.51 -19.23
C SER A 107 6.30 8.12 -20.52
N SER A 108 7.61 8.32 -20.62
CA SER A 108 8.23 8.68 -21.89
C SER A 108 8.27 7.48 -22.84
N THR A 109 8.41 7.72 -24.14
CA THR A 109 8.60 6.65 -25.14
C THR A 109 9.79 5.76 -24.80
N GLU A 110 10.86 6.34 -24.25
CA GLU A 110 12.05 5.61 -23.82
C GLU A 110 11.76 4.67 -22.64
N ILE A 111 11.04 5.14 -21.61
CA ILE A 111 10.64 4.31 -20.47
C ILE A 111 9.76 3.14 -20.94
N LEU A 112 8.80 3.40 -21.84
CA LEU A 112 7.93 2.37 -22.40
C LEU A 112 8.70 1.34 -23.23
N ALA A 113 9.63 1.80 -24.07
CA ALA A 113 10.49 0.92 -24.87
C ALA A 113 11.38 0.05 -23.99
N ASN A 114 11.98 0.62 -22.94
CA ASN A 114 12.81 -0.11 -21.99
C ASN A 114 12.00 -1.15 -21.21
N ALA A 115 10.79 -0.82 -20.74
CA ALA A 115 9.92 -1.77 -20.07
C ALA A 115 9.53 -2.94 -20.99
N ALA A 116 9.22 -2.65 -22.25
CA ALA A 116 8.93 -3.68 -23.25
C ALA A 116 10.14 -4.58 -23.51
N GLN A 117 11.34 -4.00 -23.60
CA GLN A 117 12.58 -4.77 -23.78
C GLN A 117 12.85 -5.70 -22.59
N ILE A 118 12.71 -5.20 -21.35
CA ILE A 118 12.85 -6.01 -20.13
C ILE A 118 11.88 -7.19 -20.14
N ALA A 119 10.64 -6.96 -20.59
CA ALA A 119 9.62 -8.01 -20.71
C ALA A 119 9.94 -9.05 -21.79
N LEU A 120 10.39 -8.60 -22.97
CA LEU A 120 10.81 -9.49 -24.06
C LEU A 120 12.00 -10.36 -23.65
N GLU A 121 12.95 -9.80 -22.93
CA GLU A 121 14.13 -10.49 -22.40
C GLU A 121 13.83 -11.33 -21.15
N LYS A 122 12.61 -11.25 -20.60
CA LYS A 122 12.19 -11.91 -19.35
C LYS A 122 13.14 -11.61 -18.19
N LYS A 123 13.65 -10.37 -18.12
CA LYS A 123 14.47 -9.87 -17.01
C LYS A 123 13.57 -9.34 -15.91
N ALA A 124 14.08 -9.26 -14.67
CA ALA A 124 13.34 -8.64 -13.58
C ALA A 124 13.03 -7.15 -13.88
N PRO A 125 11.82 -6.65 -13.55
CA PRO A 125 10.72 -7.31 -12.86
C PRO A 125 9.68 -8.00 -13.79
N CYS A 126 10.06 -8.50 -14.97
CA CYS A 126 9.19 -9.26 -15.89
C CYS A 126 9.54 -10.75 -16.03
N HIS A 127 10.26 -11.33 -15.07
CA HIS A 127 10.81 -12.68 -15.19
C HIS A 127 9.79 -13.80 -14.87
N LYS A 128 8.67 -13.50 -14.18
CA LYS A 128 7.70 -14.52 -13.73
C LYS A 128 6.29 -14.41 -14.31
N GLY A 129 5.92 -13.39 -15.10
CA GLY A 129 4.51 -13.23 -15.48
C GLY A 129 4.17 -12.24 -16.61
N LYS A 130 2.89 -12.24 -17.00
CA LYS A 130 2.34 -11.47 -18.13
C LYS A 130 1.93 -10.03 -17.81
N ASN A 131 1.81 -9.66 -16.53
CA ASN A 131 1.27 -8.35 -16.12
C ASN A 131 2.33 -7.38 -15.56
N SER A 132 3.59 -7.77 -15.57
CA SER A 132 4.64 -7.03 -14.89
C SER A 132 5.18 -5.84 -15.70
N VAL A 133 4.71 -5.63 -16.93
CA VAL A 133 5.12 -4.49 -17.77
C VAL A 133 4.69 -3.17 -17.15
N ALA A 134 3.46 -3.08 -16.65
CA ALA A 134 2.96 -1.89 -15.98
C ALA A 134 3.80 -1.56 -14.74
N ASP A 135 4.07 -2.56 -13.90
CA ASP A 135 4.91 -2.40 -12.72
C ASP A 135 6.36 -2.05 -13.09
N THR A 136 6.88 -2.60 -14.19
CA THR A 136 8.20 -2.25 -14.73
C THR A 136 8.25 -0.79 -15.16
N VAL A 137 7.19 -0.28 -15.79
CA VAL A 137 7.10 1.15 -16.13
C VAL A 137 7.14 2.02 -14.87
N ILE A 138 6.37 1.66 -13.83
CA ILE A 138 6.38 2.38 -12.55
C ILE A 138 7.79 2.37 -11.93
N TYR A 139 8.46 1.22 -11.93
CA TYR A 139 9.83 1.09 -11.44
C TYR A 139 10.83 1.92 -12.25
N LEU A 140 10.77 1.90 -13.58
CA LEU A 140 11.68 2.67 -14.41
C LEU A 140 11.45 4.18 -14.26
N GLN A 141 10.21 4.62 -14.07
CA GLN A 141 9.92 6.02 -13.73
C GLN A 141 10.54 6.42 -12.40
N PHE A 142 10.40 5.59 -11.37
CA PHE A 142 11.04 5.78 -10.08
C PHE A 142 12.56 5.84 -10.21
N GLU A 143 13.16 4.84 -10.88
CA GLU A 143 14.59 4.74 -11.06
C GLU A 143 15.16 5.97 -11.81
N ASN A 144 14.49 6.41 -12.87
CA ASN A 144 14.87 7.59 -13.63
C ASN A 144 14.80 8.86 -12.77
N TRP A 145 13.71 9.03 -12.01
CA TRP A 145 13.54 10.17 -11.11
C TRP A 145 14.64 10.25 -10.05
N VAL A 146 14.99 9.11 -9.43
CA VAL A 146 16.08 9.04 -8.44
C VAL A 146 17.41 9.46 -9.07
N LYS A 147 17.73 8.94 -10.26
CA LYS A 147 18.98 9.27 -10.97
C LYS A 147 19.08 10.76 -11.34
N GLU A 148 17.98 11.34 -11.83
CA GLU A 148 17.91 12.77 -12.16
C GLU A 148 18.00 13.66 -10.91
N THR A 149 17.33 13.27 -9.82
CA THR A 149 17.28 14.06 -8.59
C THR A 149 18.60 14.02 -7.82
N GLU A 150 19.28 12.88 -7.74
CA GLU A 150 20.60 12.78 -7.09
C GLU A 150 21.70 13.55 -7.82
N SER A 151 21.54 13.77 -9.12
CA SER A 151 22.43 14.62 -9.90
C SER A 151 22.37 16.10 -9.45
N ILE A 152 21.39 16.45 -8.63
CA ILE A 152 21.19 17.73 -7.98
C ILE A 152 21.46 17.47 -6.49
N GLU A 153 22.54 18.02 -5.90
CA GLU A 153 23.09 17.80 -4.52
C GLU A 153 22.11 17.62 -3.32
N ASN A 154 21.14 16.71 -3.41
CA ASN A 154 20.01 16.56 -2.50
C ASN A 154 20.22 15.33 -1.63
N LYS A 155 19.99 15.49 -0.32
CA LYS A 155 20.06 14.42 0.68
C LYS A 155 18.71 13.73 0.86
N ASP A 156 17.98 13.52 -0.24
CA ASP A 156 16.66 12.92 -0.19
C ASP A 156 16.75 11.40 -0.01
N TYR A 157 15.82 10.85 0.76
CA TYR A 157 15.59 9.41 0.90
C TYR A 157 14.43 8.99 0.01
N PHE A 158 14.63 7.95 -0.78
CA PHE A 158 13.66 7.44 -1.74
C PHE A 158 13.10 6.10 -1.27
N HIS A 159 11.78 5.95 -1.36
CA HIS A 159 11.09 4.74 -0.89
C HIS A 159 10.24 4.20 -2.05
N PHE A 160 10.58 2.99 -2.51
CA PHE A 160 9.76 2.24 -3.47
C PHE A 160 8.89 1.24 -2.73
N VAL A 161 7.58 1.29 -2.95
CA VAL A 161 6.61 0.43 -2.28
C VAL A 161 5.87 -0.40 -3.34
N THR A 162 5.84 -1.72 -3.18
CA THR A 162 5.13 -2.63 -4.10
C THR A 162 4.61 -3.86 -3.36
N ASP A 163 3.42 -4.35 -3.69
CA ASP A 163 2.92 -5.65 -3.22
C ASP A 163 3.35 -6.81 -4.13
N ASN A 164 3.92 -6.52 -5.31
CA ASN A 164 4.44 -7.49 -6.28
C ASN A 164 5.82 -8.02 -5.87
N HIS A 165 5.87 -8.70 -4.72
CA HIS A 165 7.06 -9.39 -4.25
C HIS A 165 7.53 -10.49 -5.21
N THR A 166 6.61 -11.06 -6.01
CA THR A 166 6.97 -12.11 -6.98
C THR A 166 7.98 -11.62 -8.00
N ASP A 167 7.83 -10.41 -8.52
CA ASP A 167 8.71 -9.86 -9.55
C ASP A 167 9.81 -8.96 -9.00
N PHE A 168 9.58 -8.34 -7.84
CA PHE A 168 10.48 -7.33 -7.28
C PHE A 168 11.35 -7.82 -6.13
N SER A 169 11.04 -8.96 -5.51
CA SER A 169 11.82 -9.49 -4.39
C SER A 169 12.80 -10.58 -4.78
N SER A 170 13.77 -10.80 -3.91
CA SER A 170 14.70 -11.92 -3.94
C SER A 170 14.06 -13.21 -3.37
N LYS A 171 14.87 -14.10 -2.78
CA LYS A 171 14.37 -15.26 -2.02
C LYS A 171 13.67 -14.83 -0.72
N ASP A 172 14.17 -13.78 -0.06
CA ASP A 172 13.47 -13.12 1.03
C ASP A 172 12.63 -12.00 0.42
N ASN A 173 11.31 -12.03 0.65
CA ASN A 173 10.39 -11.05 0.09
C ASN A 173 10.70 -9.62 0.55
N ARG A 174 11.40 -9.46 1.67
CA ARG A 174 11.78 -8.15 2.22
C ARG A 174 12.98 -7.54 1.51
N ASP A 175 13.74 -8.35 0.78
CA ASP A 175 14.91 -7.91 0.04
C ASP A 175 14.57 -7.76 -1.45
N PRO A 176 15.02 -6.68 -2.10
CA PRO A 176 14.78 -6.47 -3.52
C PRO A 176 15.53 -7.52 -4.36
N HIS A 177 15.01 -7.79 -5.55
CA HIS A 177 15.64 -8.68 -6.52
C HIS A 177 17.04 -8.14 -6.91
N GLU A 178 18.05 -9.02 -6.98
CA GLU A 178 19.46 -8.68 -7.20
C GLU A 178 19.73 -7.82 -8.46
N ASN A 179 18.98 -8.06 -9.53
CA ASN A 179 19.04 -7.27 -10.77
C ASN A 179 18.50 -5.83 -10.64
N LEU A 180 17.82 -5.47 -9.56
CA LEU A 180 17.29 -4.12 -9.31
C LEU A 180 18.34 -3.28 -8.57
N ILE A 181 19.44 -2.99 -9.28
CA ILE A 181 20.66 -2.42 -8.71
C ILE A 181 20.50 -1.06 -8.03
N ILE A 182 19.42 -0.32 -8.32
CA ILE A 182 19.15 0.98 -7.69
C ILE A 182 19.05 0.87 -6.17
N PHE A 183 18.60 -0.28 -5.66
CA PHE A 183 18.46 -0.52 -4.21
C PHE A 183 19.79 -0.83 -3.50
N ALA A 184 20.90 -0.94 -4.23
CA ALA A 184 22.23 -0.97 -3.62
C ALA A 184 22.65 0.41 -3.07
N LYS A 185 21.93 1.48 -3.43
CA LYS A 185 22.15 2.83 -2.91
C LYS A 185 21.65 2.95 -1.48
N ASN A 186 22.41 3.65 -0.65
CA ASN A 186 22.17 3.82 0.79
C ASN A 186 20.97 4.74 1.13
N ASN A 187 20.49 5.53 0.17
CA ASN A 187 19.34 6.43 0.30
C ASN A 187 18.09 5.92 -0.45
N VAL A 188 18.12 4.70 -1.02
CA VAL A 188 16.99 4.11 -1.74
C VAL A 188 16.52 2.86 -1.02
N TYR A 189 15.26 2.87 -0.56
CA TYR A 189 14.69 1.79 0.24
C TYR A 189 13.56 1.08 -0.51
N TYR A 190 13.56 -0.25 -0.39
CA TYR A 190 12.54 -1.13 -0.90
C TYR A 190 11.59 -1.56 0.23
N HIS A 191 10.28 -1.55 -0.04
CA HIS A 191 9.25 -1.95 0.92
C HIS A 191 8.18 -2.79 0.21
N ILE A 192 7.77 -3.89 0.84
CA ILE A 192 6.59 -4.66 0.43
C ILE A 192 5.30 -4.19 1.09
N ASP A 193 5.42 -3.26 2.03
CA ASP A 193 4.33 -2.77 2.86
C ASP A 193 4.45 -1.24 3.04
N PRO A 194 3.43 -0.46 2.68
CA PRO A 194 3.42 0.98 2.92
C PRO A 194 3.58 1.35 4.40
N TYR A 195 3.13 0.54 5.37
CA TYR A 195 3.35 0.85 6.79
C TYR A 195 4.84 0.87 7.15
N LYS A 196 5.60 -0.13 6.68
CA LYS A 196 7.05 -0.19 6.89
C LYS A 196 7.78 0.96 6.22
N ALA A 197 7.27 1.42 5.08
CA ALA A 197 7.79 2.63 4.44
C ALA A 197 7.58 3.87 5.33
N LEU A 198 6.36 4.07 5.86
CA LEU A 198 6.06 5.23 6.70
C LEU A 198 6.76 5.17 8.07
N GLU A 199 6.89 3.97 8.68
CA GLU A 199 7.64 3.75 9.92
C GLU A 199 9.09 4.24 9.74
N LYS A 200 9.70 3.90 8.60
CA LYS A 200 11.06 4.33 8.26
C LYS A 200 11.19 5.82 7.93
N ILE A 201 10.11 6.47 7.51
CA ILE A 201 10.05 7.93 7.30
C ILE A 201 9.85 8.67 8.65
N GLU A 202 9.63 7.94 9.75
CA GLU A 202 9.41 8.48 11.10
C GLU A 202 8.22 9.45 11.17
N LEU A 203 7.12 9.11 10.50
CA LEU A 203 5.89 9.90 10.62
C LEU A 203 5.23 9.62 11.98
N GLU A 204 5.19 10.65 12.84
CA GLU A 204 4.71 10.62 14.23
C GLU A 204 3.27 10.10 14.44
N ASP A 205 2.49 9.96 13.37
CA ASP A 205 1.08 9.56 13.40
C ASP A 205 0.84 8.09 13.03
N ILE A 206 1.79 7.16 13.18
CA ILE A 206 1.55 5.73 12.92
C ILE A 206 1.32 5.02 14.27
N PRO A 207 0.11 4.54 14.59
CA PRO A 207 -0.12 3.77 15.79
C PRO A 207 0.77 2.54 15.74
N PRO A 208 1.40 2.15 16.87
CA PRO A 208 2.15 0.91 16.94
C PRO A 208 1.25 -0.24 16.49
N ASP A 209 1.83 -1.12 15.67
CA ASP A 209 1.17 -2.26 15.04
C ASP A 209 0.22 -2.99 16.03
N GLU A 210 -1.09 -2.76 15.90
CA GLU A 210 -2.09 -3.45 16.73
C GLU A 210 -2.22 -4.94 16.34
N PHE A 211 -1.56 -5.38 15.25
CA PHE A 211 -1.51 -6.79 14.85
C PHE A 211 -0.47 -7.60 15.63
N ASP A 212 0.66 -6.99 16.00
CA ASP A 212 1.66 -7.63 16.88
C ASP A 212 1.12 -7.87 18.30
N LEU A 213 0.14 -7.08 18.75
CA LEU A 213 -0.58 -7.34 20.01
C LEU A 213 -1.59 -8.49 19.92
N PHE A 214 -2.07 -8.83 18.72
CA PHE A 214 -3.01 -9.93 18.50
C PHE A 214 -2.26 -11.27 18.41
N GLU A 215 -1.18 -11.34 17.62
CA GLU A 215 -0.30 -12.52 17.54
C GLU A 215 0.34 -12.82 18.91
N SER A 216 0.85 -11.81 19.63
CA SER A 216 1.49 -12.02 20.94
C SER A 216 0.52 -12.43 22.07
N ARG A 217 -0.78 -12.15 21.94
CA ARG A 217 -1.81 -12.57 22.91
C ARG A 217 -2.45 -13.91 22.58
N PHE A 218 -2.46 -14.34 21.32
CA PHE A 218 -3.06 -15.62 20.92
C PHE A 218 -2.04 -16.75 20.64
N CYS A 219 -0.75 -16.46 20.41
CA CYS A 219 0.30 -17.49 20.31
C CYS A 219 0.87 -17.95 21.68
N LYS A 220 0.33 -17.51 22.82
CA LYS A 220 0.60 -18.11 24.14
C LYS A 220 -0.45 -19.16 24.53
N ARG A 221 -0.76 -20.12 23.66
CA ARG A 221 -1.34 -21.41 24.06
C ARG A 221 -0.84 -22.52 23.13
N SER A 222 0.34 -23.04 23.45
CA SER A 222 0.80 -24.38 23.07
C SER A 222 1.88 -24.79 24.07
N ASN A 223 1.45 -25.35 25.20
CA ASN A 223 2.16 -26.36 25.97
C ASN A 223 1.11 -27.33 26.49
#